data_AF-A0A062VTF5-F1
#
_entry.id   AF-A0A062VTF5-F1
#
_cell.length_a   1.000
_cell.length_b   1.000
_cell.length_c   1.000
_cell.angle_alpha   90.00
_cell.angle_beta   90.00
_cell.angle_gamma   90.00
#
_symmetry.space_group_name_H-M   'P 1'
#
loop_
_entity.id
_entity.type
_entity.pdbx_description
1 polymer ?
#
loop_
_entity_poly.entity_id
_entity_poly.type
_entity_poly.pdbx_seq_one_letter_code
_entity_poly.pdbx_strand_id
1 'polypeptide(L)'
;MTISSTGFAGTVDYAEWAALAAHSGTQYGVVGKDAYAAAVGSGDRKVAVQPGLAAGQGILDVSDAVETLTGAPVAAGDRWDLLVLRRDWSLNTSTLVLVTGGPTASIPVREMTPGVKDDQPLWLVRFTAGQSAAQEFIDLRVWNGDGGLAARHLLVRSYLDRLGSRIWINGITWVLGFNATGDPTWVPDSVYVGTTAPPFAENLVWVKKP
;
A
#
# COMPACT_ATOMS: atom_id res chain seq x y z
N MET A 1 -34.08 -15.28 15.27
CA MET A 1 -32.75 -14.80 14.86
C MET A 1 -32.63 -15.15 13.39
N THR A 2 -32.54 -14.16 12.51
CA THR A 2 -32.51 -14.39 11.05
C THR A 2 -31.07 -14.25 10.58
N ILE A 3 -30.48 -15.32 10.06
CA ILE A 3 -29.18 -15.29 9.39
C ILE A 3 -29.46 -14.92 7.93
N SER A 4 -28.92 -13.78 7.47
CA SER A 4 -28.92 -13.41 6.07
C SER A 4 -27.61 -13.88 5.42
N SER A 5 -27.68 -14.38 4.19
CA SER A 5 -26.54 -14.90 3.45
C SER A 5 -26.43 -14.18 2.10
N THR A 6 -25.22 -13.76 1.77
CA THR A 6 -24.85 -13.10 0.51
C THR A 6 -23.78 -13.98 -0.16
N GLY A 7 -23.84 -14.17 -1.48
CA GLY A 7 -22.86 -15.01 -2.20
C GLY A 7 -23.41 -16.24 -2.93
N PHE A 8 -24.73 -16.50 -2.88
CA PHE A 8 -25.34 -17.56 -3.70
C PHE A 8 -25.37 -17.15 -5.19
N ALA A 9 -25.39 -18.14 -6.09
CA ALA A 9 -25.18 -17.93 -7.51
C ALA A 9 -26.12 -16.85 -8.10
N GLY A 10 -25.55 -15.82 -8.72
CA GLY A 10 -26.28 -14.75 -9.41
C GLY A 10 -26.85 -13.64 -8.53
N THR A 11 -26.54 -13.60 -7.23
CA THR A 11 -27.12 -12.63 -6.27
C THR A 11 -26.10 -11.67 -5.65
N VAL A 12 -24.95 -11.45 -6.28
CA VAL A 12 -23.84 -10.67 -5.70
C VAL A 12 -23.66 -9.40 -6.51
N ASP A 13 -23.94 -8.26 -5.90
CA ASP A 13 -23.57 -6.96 -6.47
C ASP A 13 -22.07 -6.66 -6.26
N TYR A 14 -21.59 -5.53 -6.75
CA TYR A 14 -20.17 -5.21 -6.60
C TYR A 14 -19.72 -4.94 -5.17
N ALA A 15 -20.57 -4.39 -4.30
CA ALA A 15 -20.22 -4.13 -2.91
C ALA A 15 -20.13 -5.45 -2.13
N GLU A 16 -21.08 -6.34 -2.39
CA GLU A 16 -21.10 -7.70 -1.87
C GLU A 16 -19.91 -8.52 -2.40
N TRP A 17 -19.57 -8.41 -3.69
CA TRP A 17 -18.39 -9.05 -4.27
C TRP A 17 -17.10 -8.50 -3.65
N ALA A 18 -16.97 -7.18 -3.51
CA ALA A 18 -15.78 -6.57 -2.91
C ALA A 18 -15.61 -7.02 -1.45
N ALA A 19 -16.71 -7.14 -0.69
CA ALA A 19 -16.69 -7.69 0.66
C ALA A 19 -16.27 -9.16 0.67
N LEU A 20 -16.75 -9.99 -0.25
CA LEU A 20 -16.33 -11.39 -0.37
C LEU A 20 -14.86 -11.52 -0.80
N ALA A 21 -14.43 -10.72 -1.78
CA ALA A 21 -13.07 -10.69 -2.29
C ALA A 21 -12.08 -10.14 -1.27
N ALA A 22 -12.51 -9.26 -0.37
CA ALA A 22 -11.75 -8.85 0.79
C ALA A 22 -11.37 -10.05 1.69
N HIS A 23 -12.13 -11.14 1.69
CA HIS A 23 -11.76 -12.37 2.40
C HIS A 23 -10.97 -13.37 1.54
N SER A 24 -10.76 -13.06 0.25
CA SER A 24 -10.02 -13.89 -0.70
C SER A 24 -8.52 -13.54 -0.66
N GLY A 25 -7.85 -13.94 0.42
CA GLY A 25 -6.39 -13.81 0.55
C GLY A 25 -5.93 -12.36 0.74
N THR A 26 -5.20 -11.82 -0.24
CA THR A 26 -4.45 -10.55 -0.10
C THR A 26 -5.32 -9.33 -0.43
N GLN A 27 -5.33 -8.34 0.46
CA GLN A 27 -6.12 -7.10 0.26
C GLN A 27 -5.68 -6.32 -0.99
N TYR A 28 -4.38 -6.19 -1.18
CA TYR A 28 -3.74 -5.45 -2.26
C TYR A 28 -2.55 -6.23 -2.80
N GLY A 29 -2.30 -6.08 -4.10
CA GLY A 29 -1.11 -6.60 -4.75
C GLY A 29 -0.80 -5.87 -6.05
N VAL A 30 0.48 -5.82 -6.41
CA VAL A 30 0.94 -5.54 -7.78
C VAL A 30 1.67 -6.77 -8.32
N VAL A 31 1.56 -7.02 -9.63
CA VAL A 31 2.17 -8.20 -10.27
C VAL A 31 3.47 -7.81 -10.95
N GLY A 32 4.58 -8.33 -10.43
CA GLY A 32 5.92 -8.03 -10.92
C GLY A 32 6.55 -6.77 -10.30
N LYS A 33 7.89 -6.70 -10.31
CA LYS A 33 8.63 -5.66 -9.59
C LYS A 33 8.40 -4.23 -10.13
N ASP A 34 8.11 -4.13 -11.43
CA ASP A 34 8.02 -2.87 -12.15
C ASP A 34 6.59 -2.34 -12.30
N ALA A 35 5.58 -3.17 -12.00
CA ALA A 35 4.18 -2.75 -12.08
C ALA A 35 3.90 -1.58 -11.15
N TYR A 36 3.31 -0.51 -11.70
CA TYR A 36 3.00 0.72 -10.98
C TYR A 36 4.22 1.34 -10.27
N ALA A 37 5.43 1.11 -10.77
CA ALA A 37 6.62 1.76 -10.24
C ALA A 37 6.57 3.27 -10.53
N ALA A 38 6.83 4.10 -9.51
CA ALA A 38 6.82 5.55 -9.67
C ALA A 38 8.25 6.12 -9.70
N ALA A 39 8.43 7.19 -10.46
CA ALA A 39 9.66 7.95 -10.53
C ALA A 39 9.36 9.44 -10.78
N VAL A 40 10.40 10.27 -10.70
CA VAL A 40 10.33 11.68 -11.13
C VAL A 40 9.90 11.72 -12.60
N GLY A 41 8.81 12.43 -12.88
CA GLY A 41 8.32 12.65 -14.24
C GLY A 41 9.01 13.85 -14.91
N SER A 42 8.89 13.92 -16.24
CA SER A 42 9.37 15.08 -16.99
C SER A 42 8.45 16.28 -16.79
N GLY A 43 8.97 17.35 -16.17
CA GLY A 43 8.26 18.61 -15.97
C GLY A 43 8.01 18.95 -14.50
N ASP A 44 7.37 20.09 -14.27
CA ASP A 44 7.17 20.64 -12.93
C ASP A 44 6.21 19.79 -12.08
N ARG A 45 6.74 19.27 -10.96
CA ARG A 45 6.13 18.38 -9.96
C ARG A 45 5.48 17.14 -10.57
N LYS A 46 6.04 16.64 -11.67
CA LYS A 46 5.51 15.47 -12.34
C LYS A 46 5.99 14.19 -11.67
N VAL A 47 5.08 13.21 -11.59
CA VAL A 47 5.34 11.84 -11.16
C VAL A 47 4.95 10.92 -12.31
N ALA A 48 5.90 10.14 -12.82
CA ALA A 48 5.64 9.15 -13.85
C ALA A 48 5.43 7.78 -13.20
N VAL A 49 4.36 7.08 -13.57
CA VAL A 49 3.99 5.77 -13.04
C VAL A 49 3.99 4.76 -14.19
N GLN A 50 4.77 3.70 -14.04
CA GLN A 50 4.93 2.66 -15.05
C GLN A 50 3.65 1.81 -15.20
N PRO A 51 3.39 1.28 -16.42
CA PRO A 51 2.30 0.35 -16.64
C PRO A 51 2.47 -0.94 -15.83
N GLY A 52 1.40 -1.72 -15.73
CA GLY A 52 1.42 -3.01 -15.06
C GLY A 52 0.06 -3.48 -14.59
N LEU A 53 0.09 -4.52 -13.76
CA LEU A 53 -1.10 -5.15 -13.19
C LEU A 53 -1.14 -4.92 -11.68
N ALA A 54 -2.33 -4.60 -11.17
CA ALA A 54 -2.61 -4.52 -9.75
C ALA A 54 -3.94 -5.20 -9.44
N ALA A 55 -4.10 -5.70 -8.22
CA ALA A 55 -5.34 -6.29 -7.76
C ALA A 55 -5.68 -5.80 -6.35
N GLY A 56 -6.98 -5.64 -6.09
CA GLY A 56 -7.47 -5.28 -4.77
C GLY A 56 -8.99 -5.25 -4.73
N GLN A 57 -9.55 -5.69 -3.60
CA GLN A 57 -11.00 -5.71 -3.35
C GLN A 57 -11.84 -6.34 -4.48
N GLY A 58 -11.31 -7.41 -5.08
CA GLY A 58 -12.00 -8.13 -6.15
C GLY A 58 -11.93 -7.50 -7.54
N ILE A 59 -11.11 -6.46 -7.73
CA ILE A 59 -10.85 -5.81 -9.01
C ILE A 59 -9.41 -6.13 -9.45
N LEU A 60 -9.26 -6.44 -10.74
CA LEU A 60 -7.97 -6.54 -11.42
C LEU A 60 -7.82 -5.33 -12.35
N ASP A 61 -6.77 -4.57 -12.14
CA ASP A 61 -6.45 -3.35 -12.87
C ASP A 61 -5.30 -3.60 -13.83
N VAL A 62 -5.45 -3.09 -15.05
CA VAL A 62 -4.43 -3.15 -16.09
C VAL A 62 -4.14 -1.73 -16.56
N SER A 63 -2.88 -1.32 -16.47
CA SER A 63 -2.35 -0.12 -17.11
C SER A 63 -1.36 -0.55 -18.19
N ASP A 64 -1.53 -0.04 -19.41
CA ASP A 64 -0.75 -0.39 -20.60
C ASP A 64 0.25 0.69 -21.03
N ALA A 65 0.18 1.88 -20.42
CA ALA A 65 1.06 3.00 -20.69
C ALA A 65 1.53 3.70 -19.41
N VAL A 66 2.59 4.49 -19.53
CA VAL A 66 3.05 5.35 -18.44
C VAL A 66 2.03 6.45 -18.21
N GLU A 67 1.54 6.58 -16.97
CA GLU A 67 0.68 7.67 -16.55
C GLU A 67 1.51 8.76 -15.85
N THR A 68 1.14 10.03 -16.03
CA THR A 68 1.84 11.16 -15.40
C THR A 68 0.88 11.97 -14.54
N LEU A 69 1.19 12.05 -13.25
CA LEU A 69 0.47 12.87 -12.28
C LEU A 69 1.24 14.17 -12.01
N THR A 70 0.53 15.18 -11.52
CA THR A 70 1.12 16.49 -11.18
C THR A 70 0.83 16.84 -9.73
N GLY A 71 1.87 17.01 -8.92
CA GLY A 71 1.74 17.51 -7.56
C GLY A 71 1.34 18.99 -7.53
N ALA A 72 0.47 19.34 -6.58
CA ALA A 72 0.13 20.74 -6.32
C ALA A 72 1.37 21.50 -5.80
N PRO A 73 1.47 22.83 -6.01
CA PRO A 73 2.55 23.63 -5.44
C PRO A 73 2.69 23.46 -3.92
N VAL A 74 3.91 23.54 -3.40
CA VAL A 74 4.21 23.52 -1.96
C VAL A 74 4.67 24.92 -1.55
N ALA A 75 3.92 25.55 -0.65
CA ALA A 75 4.16 26.94 -0.26
C ALA A 75 5.44 27.11 0.59
N ALA A 76 5.70 26.18 1.51
CA ALA A 76 6.86 26.17 2.39
C ALA A 76 7.18 24.74 2.86
N GLY A 77 8.44 24.47 3.16
CA GLY A 77 8.90 23.19 3.70
C GLY A 77 8.65 22.00 2.78
N ASP A 78 8.39 20.84 3.40
CA ASP A 78 8.07 19.59 2.71
C ASP A 78 6.57 19.29 2.79
N ARG A 79 6.04 18.60 1.78
CA ARG A 79 4.72 17.95 1.79
C ARG A 79 4.84 16.55 1.21
N TRP A 80 4.29 15.58 1.92
CA TRP A 80 4.24 14.18 1.51
C TRP A 80 2.84 13.85 1.02
N ASP A 81 2.71 13.57 -0.27
CA ASP A 81 1.45 13.16 -0.90
C ASP A 81 1.45 11.64 -1.12
N LEU A 82 0.29 11.02 -1.01
CA LEU A 82 0.11 9.60 -1.23
C LEU A 82 -0.37 9.34 -2.65
N LEU A 83 0.46 8.66 -3.44
CA LEU A 83 0.05 8.11 -4.73
C LEU A 83 -0.72 6.80 -4.50
N VAL A 84 -1.96 6.76 -4.97
CA VAL A 84 -2.86 5.63 -4.83
C VAL A 84 -3.41 5.18 -6.18
N LEU A 85 -3.73 3.89 -6.28
CA LEU A 85 -4.67 3.39 -7.27
C LEU A 85 -6.06 3.40 -6.65
N ARG A 86 -6.89 4.35 -7.04
CA ARG A 86 -8.26 4.53 -6.56
C ARG A 86 -9.21 3.72 -7.41
N ARG A 87 -9.99 2.85 -6.78
CA ARG A 87 -11.12 2.14 -7.39
C ARG A 87 -12.41 2.82 -6.98
N ASP A 88 -13.25 3.17 -7.95
CA ASP A 88 -14.54 3.83 -7.75
C ASP A 88 -15.65 2.97 -8.38
N TRP A 89 -16.45 2.35 -7.52
CA TRP A 89 -17.55 1.47 -7.93
C TRP A 89 -18.77 2.23 -8.44
N SER A 90 -18.93 3.50 -8.07
CA SER A 90 -20.00 4.33 -8.62
C SER A 90 -19.75 4.69 -10.09
N LEU A 91 -18.47 4.78 -10.47
CA LEU A 91 -18.03 5.09 -11.83
C LEU A 91 -17.60 3.86 -12.63
N ASN A 92 -17.39 2.71 -11.98
CA ASN A 92 -16.75 1.52 -12.54
C ASN A 92 -15.39 1.85 -13.17
N THR A 93 -14.57 2.66 -12.48
CA THR A 93 -13.24 3.06 -12.95
C THR A 93 -12.18 2.88 -11.88
N SER A 94 -10.94 2.70 -12.35
CA SER A 94 -9.74 2.80 -11.53
C SER A 94 -8.84 3.90 -12.06
N THR A 95 -8.32 4.75 -11.18
CA THR A 95 -7.53 5.93 -11.55
C THR A 95 -6.35 6.11 -10.61
N LEU A 96 -5.22 6.61 -11.13
CA LEU A 96 -4.13 7.05 -10.27
C LEU A 96 -4.44 8.44 -9.70
N VAL A 97 -4.23 8.61 -8.40
CA VAL A 97 -4.54 9.84 -7.69
C VAL A 97 -3.40 10.19 -6.73
N LEU A 98 -3.06 11.48 -6.63
CA LEU A 98 -2.24 12.02 -5.54
C LEU A 98 -3.17 12.56 -4.45
N VAL A 99 -3.26 11.85 -3.33
CA VAL A 99 -3.94 12.30 -2.12
C VAL A 99 -2.99 13.22 -1.36
N THR A 100 -3.39 14.48 -1.17
CA THR A 100 -2.56 15.48 -0.48
C THR A 100 -2.36 15.09 0.99
N GLY A 101 -1.12 15.08 1.45
CA GLY A 101 -0.80 14.79 2.85
C GLY A 101 -0.18 15.97 3.60
N GLY A 102 0.69 15.66 4.54
CA GLY A 102 1.22 16.61 5.52
C GLY A 102 2.74 16.82 5.40
N PRO A 103 3.35 17.54 6.36
CA PRO A 103 4.78 17.83 6.35
C PRO A 103 5.66 16.64 6.76
N THR A 104 5.06 15.54 7.20
CA THR A 104 5.77 14.34 7.68
C THR A 104 5.52 13.17 6.73
N ALA A 105 6.48 12.24 6.67
CA ALA A 105 6.36 11.00 5.90
C ALA A 105 5.36 10.03 6.56
N SER A 106 4.08 10.36 6.49
CA SER A 106 2.96 9.58 7.01
C SER A 106 1.90 9.38 5.94
N ILE A 107 1.15 8.28 6.05
CA ILE A 107 0.03 8.01 5.14
C ILE A 107 -1.13 8.92 5.54
N PRO A 108 -1.60 9.81 4.64
CA PRO A 108 -2.75 10.67 4.91
C PRO A 108 -4.07 9.87 4.94
N VAL A 109 -5.14 10.53 5.38
CA VAL A 109 -6.50 9.97 5.24
C VAL A 109 -6.79 9.68 3.78
N ARG A 110 -7.31 8.49 3.51
CA ARG A 110 -7.61 7.97 2.16
C ARG A 110 -8.98 7.30 2.14
N GLU A 111 -9.47 6.97 0.96
CA GLU A 111 -10.68 6.17 0.79
C GLU A 111 -10.41 4.70 1.15
N MET A 112 -11.28 4.09 1.96
CA MET A 112 -11.07 2.74 2.53
C MET A 112 -12.37 1.91 2.55
N THR A 113 -13.31 2.21 1.66
CA THR A 113 -14.65 1.60 1.65
C THR A 113 -14.83 0.78 0.37
N PRO A 114 -14.46 -0.51 0.39
CA PRO A 114 -14.72 -1.43 -0.72
C PRO A 114 -16.19 -1.41 -1.13
N GLY A 115 -16.47 -1.41 -2.44
CA GLY A 115 -17.82 -1.25 -2.98
C GLY A 115 -18.30 0.20 -3.12
N VAL A 116 -17.54 1.17 -2.62
CA VAL A 116 -17.77 2.62 -2.83
C VAL A 116 -16.53 3.24 -3.46
N LYS A 117 -15.49 3.46 -2.65
CA LYS A 117 -14.19 3.97 -3.06
C LYS A 117 -13.11 3.35 -2.17
N ASP A 118 -12.05 2.86 -2.79
CA ASP A 118 -10.91 2.30 -2.07
C ASP A 118 -9.59 2.72 -2.73
N ASP A 119 -8.70 3.25 -1.92
CA ASP A 119 -7.40 3.76 -2.34
C ASP A 119 -6.30 2.75 -1.99
N GLN A 120 -5.81 1.98 -2.95
CA GLN A 120 -4.63 1.13 -2.74
C GLN A 120 -3.37 2.00 -2.69
N PRO A 121 -2.63 2.06 -1.55
CA PRO A 121 -1.37 2.80 -1.48
C PRO A 121 -0.31 2.21 -2.40
N LEU A 122 0.34 3.05 -3.20
CA LEU A 122 1.46 2.65 -4.06
C LEU A 122 2.76 3.33 -3.64
N TRP A 123 2.74 4.65 -3.43
CA TRP A 123 3.94 5.41 -3.07
C TRP A 123 3.61 6.58 -2.15
N LEU A 124 4.54 6.93 -1.27
CA LEU A 124 4.55 8.25 -0.63
C LEU A 124 5.59 9.13 -1.32
N VAL A 125 5.18 10.30 -1.78
CA VAL A 125 6.01 11.18 -2.62
C VAL A 125 6.25 12.51 -1.90
N ARG A 126 7.51 12.89 -1.72
CA ARG A 126 7.87 14.19 -1.13
C ARG A 126 7.98 15.26 -2.22
N PHE A 127 7.24 16.35 -2.01
CA PHE A 127 7.41 17.61 -2.72
C PHE A 127 7.98 18.65 -1.75
N THR A 128 8.92 19.47 -2.21
CA THR A 128 9.58 20.49 -1.39
C THR A 128 9.38 21.87 -2.01
N ALA A 129 9.11 22.88 -1.18
CA ALA A 129 8.94 24.25 -1.64
C ALA A 129 10.16 24.75 -2.42
N GLY A 130 9.91 25.44 -3.53
CA GLY A 130 10.95 25.94 -4.42
C GLY A 130 11.61 24.88 -5.32
N GLN A 131 11.23 23.61 -5.21
CA GLN A 131 11.71 22.54 -6.09
C GLN A 131 10.71 22.22 -7.19
N SER A 132 11.21 22.07 -8.42
CA SER A 132 10.39 21.67 -9.57
C SER A 132 10.25 20.15 -9.69
N ALA A 133 11.16 19.35 -9.13
CA ALA A 133 11.05 17.89 -9.15
C ALA A 133 10.47 17.34 -7.85
N ALA A 134 9.77 16.20 -7.92
CA ALA A 134 9.53 15.37 -6.74
C ALA A 134 10.88 14.91 -6.16
N GLN A 135 11.02 14.95 -4.84
CA GLN A 135 12.33 14.82 -4.17
C GLN A 135 12.60 13.41 -3.65
N GLU A 136 11.57 12.71 -3.18
CA GLU A 136 11.71 11.41 -2.55
C GLU A 136 10.48 10.54 -2.81
N PHE A 137 10.71 9.23 -2.91
CA PHE A 137 9.69 8.21 -3.15
C PHE A 137 9.88 7.08 -2.15
N ILE A 138 8.88 6.86 -1.29
CA ILE A 138 8.80 5.70 -0.42
C ILE A 138 7.88 4.69 -1.08
N ASP A 139 8.40 3.50 -1.37
CA ASP A 139 7.66 2.41 -2.00
C ASP A 139 6.71 1.75 -0.99
N LEU A 140 5.43 1.96 -1.21
CA LEU A 140 4.36 1.40 -0.41
C LEU A 140 3.65 0.26 -1.14
N ARG A 141 4.13 -0.20 -2.30
CA ARG A 141 3.52 -1.32 -3.02
C ARG A 141 3.70 -2.61 -2.22
N VAL A 142 2.77 -3.52 -2.45
CA VAL A 142 2.77 -4.87 -1.88
C VAL A 142 2.76 -5.88 -3.02
N TRP A 143 3.58 -6.91 -2.90
CA TRP A 143 3.56 -8.07 -3.79
C TRP A 143 2.97 -9.26 -3.06
N ASN A 144 1.93 -9.87 -3.62
CA ASN A 144 1.40 -11.13 -3.14
C ASN A 144 2.27 -12.29 -3.63
N GLY A 145 2.59 -13.23 -2.74
CA GLY A 145 3.25 -14.49 -3.06
C GLY A 145 2.66 -15.64 -2.26
N ASP A 146 3.10 -16.87 -2.58
CA ASP A 146 2.53 -18.09 -2.00
C ASP A 146 2.69 -18.20 -0.48
N GLY A 147 3.71 -17.54 0.08
CA GLY A 147 4.04 -17.54 1.51
C GLY A 147 3.58 -16.29 2.28
N GLY A 148 2.87 -15.38 1.63
CA GLY A 148 2.47 -14.09 2.22
C GLY A 148 2.82 -12.89 1.34
N LEU A 149 2.84 -11.72 1.96
CA LEU A 149 3.08 -10.46 1.28
C LEU A 149 4.58 -10.10 1.31
N ALA A 150 5.04 -9.31 0.35
CA ALA A 150 6.32 -8.63 0.43
C ALA A 150 6.12 -7.12 0.23
N ALA A 151 6.93 -6.31 0.90
CA ALA A 151 7.02 -4.86 0.68
C ALA A 151 8.43 -4.34 0.98
N ARG A 152 8.70 -3.09 0.58
CA ARG A 152 10.01 -2.45 0.77
C ARG A 152 10.09 -1.48 1.95
N HIS A 153 8.95 -1.07 2.51
CA HIS A 153 8.93 -0.07 3.56
C HIS A 153 7.98 -0.42 4.71
N LEU A 154 8.39 -0.09 5.94
CA LEU A 154 7.63 -0.42 7.16
C LEU A 154 6.29 0.30 7.27
N LEU A 155 6.12 1.44 6.59
CA LEU A 155 4.85 2.18 6.57
C LEU A 155 3.71 1.34 5.98
N VAL A 156 4.00 0.30 5.19
CA VAL A 156 2.96 -0.60 4.68
C VAL A 156 2.13 -1.25 5.80
N ARG A 157 2.76 -1.47 6.96
CA ARG A 157 2.09 -2.01 8.16
C ARG A 157 0.99 -1.10 8.72
N SER A 158 0.98 0.19 8.39
CA SER A 158 -0.05 1.11 8.92
C SER A 158 -1.37 1.03 8.17
N TYR A 159 -1.43 0.36 7.01
CA TYR A 159 -2.68 0.19 6.26
C TYR A 159 -3.04 -1.28 5.99
N LEU A 160 -2.13 -2.22 6.25
CA LEU A 160 -2.44 -3.65 6.32
C LEU A 160 -2.84 -3.97 7.76
N ASP A 161 -4.14 -3.96 8.04
CA ASP A 161 -4.70 -4.05 9.40
C ASP A 161 -5.44 -5.37 9.68
N ARG A 162 -5.45 -6.30 8.72
CA ARG A 162 -6.09 -7.61 8.86
C ARG A 162 -5.27 -8.53 9.74
N LEU A 163 -5.82 -8.95 10.87
CA LEU A 163 -5.20 -9.91 11.78
C LEU A 163 -4.74 -11.17 11.04
N GLY A 164 -3.57 -11.70 11.40
CA GLY A 164 -2.93 -12.82 10.75
C GLY A 164 -2.14 -12.46 9.48
N SER A 165 -2.17 -11.20 9.02
CA SER A 165 -1.36 -10.74 7.89
C SER A 165 0.11 -11.02 8.13
N ARG A 166 0.78 -11.60 7.12
CA ARG A 166 2.22 -11.84 7.11
C ARG A 166 2.86 -11.07 5.98
N ILE A 167 3.91 -10.30 6.29
CA ILE A 167 4.59 -9.48 5.31
C ILE A 167 6.10 -9.48 5.52
N TRP A 168 6.83 -9.79 4.45
CA TRP A 168 8.28 -9.68 4.40
C TRP A 168 8.71 -8.26 4.02
N ILE A 169 9.48 -7.61 4.89
CA ILE A 169 9.98 -6.25 4.70
C ILE A 169 11.46 -6.23 5.11
N ASN A 170 12.33 -5.87 4.17
CA ASN A 170 13.77 -5.67 4.40
C ASN A 170 14.45 -6.85 5.12
N GLY A 171 14.11 -8.09 4.75
CA GLY A 171 14.71 -9.29 5.33
C GLY A 171 14.02 -9.81 6.58
N ILE A 172 12.94 -9.16 7.05
CA ILE A 172 12.19 -9.56 8.24
C ILE A 172 10.75 -9.87 7.84
N THR A 173 10.27 -11.05 8.23
CA THR A 173 8.84 -11.35 8.23
C THR A 173 8.20 -10.72 9.46
N TRP A 174 7.17 -9.91 9.23
CA TRP A 174 6.30 -9.32 10.23
C TRP A 174 4.95 -10.04 10.20
N VAL A 175 4.33 -10.18 11.36
CA VAL A 175 3.00 -10.76 11.54
C VAL A 175 2.14 -9.82 12.38
N LEU A 176 0.91 -9.55 11.92
CA LEU A 176 -0.08 -8.83 12.71
C LEU A 176 -0.80 -9.81 13.63
N GLY A 177 -0.47 -9.81 14.90
CA GLY A 177 -1.05 -10.68 15.93
C GLY A 177 -1.69 -9.88 17.06
N PHE A 178 -1.99 -10.53 18.18
CA PHE A 178 -2.46 -9.87 19.40
C PHE A 178 -1.30 -9.65 20.38
N ASN A 179 -1.27 -8.50 21.04
CA ASN A 179 -0.38 -8.26 22.17
C ASN A 179 -0.94 -8.91 23.45
N ALA A 180 -0.25 -8.73 24.58
CA ALA A 180 -0.68 -9.26 25.88
C ALA A 180 -2.02 -8.68 26.40
N THR A 181 -2.46 -7.53 25.88
CA THR A 181 -3.75 -6.89 26.21
C THR A 181 -4.86 -7.26 25.22
N GLY A 182 -4.55 -8.04 24.18
CA GLY A 182 -5.51 -8.42 23.14
C GLY A 182 -5.67 -7.42 21.99
N ASP A 183 -4.81 -6.39 21.91
CA ASP A 183 -4.84 -5.42 20.82
C ASP A 183 -4.01 -5.90 19.61
N PRO A 184 -4.48 -5.67 18.38
CA PRO A 184 -3.69 -5.95 17.18
C PRO A 184 -2.35 -5.21 17.18
N THR A 185 -1.25 -5.93 16.98
CA THR A 185 0.10 -5.36 16.90
C THR A 185 1.00 -6.11 15.94
N TRP A 186 1.85 -5.37 15.24
CA TRP A 186 2.84 -5.94 14.34
C TRP A 186 4.05 -6.41 15.12
N VAL A 187 4.27 -7.72 15.15
CA VAL A 187 5.46 -8.34 15.74
C VAL A 187 6.34 -8.94 14.66
N PRO A 188 7.66 -8.96 14.85
CA PRO A 188 8.53 -9.72 13.99
C PRO A 188 8.41 -11.23 14.27
N ASP A 189 8.32 -12.02 13.21
CA ASP A 189 8.21 -13.50 13.22
C ASP A 189 9.47 -14.15 12.61
N SER A 190 10.59 -13.43 12.62
CA SER A 190 11.86 -13.92 12.09
C SER A 190 13.04 -13.35 12.86
N VAL A 191 14.13 -14.12 12.91
CA VAL A 191 15.42 -13.68 13.43
C VAL A 191 16.15 -12.95 12.31
N TYR A 192 16.53 -11.69 12.53
CA TYR A 192 17.36 -10.97 11.57
C TYR A 192 18.84 -11.42 11.80
N VAL A 193 19.67 -11.45 10.74
CA VAL A 193 21.07 -11.90 10.79
C VAL A 193 21.95 -10.96 9.97
N GLY A 194 23.09 -10.52 10.52
CA GLY A 194 24.02 -9.63 9.83
C GLY A 194 25.15 -9.10 10.72
N THR A 195 25.85 -8.06 10.27
CA THR A 195 27.04 -7.50 10.95
C THR A 195 26.72 -6.33 11.88
N THR A 196 25.64 -5.59 11.63
CA THR A 196 25.12 -4.48 12.46
C THR A 196 23.60 -4.48 12.46
N ALA A 197 22.97 -4.19 13.62
CA ALA A 197 21.52 -4.03 13.70
C ALA A 197 21.09 -2.67 13.11
N PRO A 198 20.22 -2.62 12.09
CA PRO A 198 19.64 -1.40 11.55
C PRO A 198 18.55 -0.88 12.49
N PRO A 199 18.14 0.40 12.36
CA PRO A 199 17.14 1.02 13.24
C PRO A 199 15.80 0.27 13.30
N PHE A 200 15.41 -0.42 12.22
CA PHE A 200 14.17 -1.20 12.20
C PHE A 200 14.24 -2.51 12.99
N ALA A 201 15.42 -2.88 13.51
CA ALA A 201 15.67 -4.08 14.29
C ALA A 201 15.69 -3.83 15.80
N GLU A 202 15.30 -2.64 16.26
CA GLU A 202 15.46 -2.18 17.65
C GLU A 202 14.77 -3.07 18.71
N ASN A 203 13.91 -4.01 18.31
CA ASN A 203 13.26 -5.00 19.19
C ASN A 203 13.33 -6.44 18.67
N LEU A 204 14.31 -6.76 17.83
CA LEU A 204 14.52 -8.11 17.30
C LEU A 204 15.51 -8.90 18.14
N VAL A 205 15.24 -10.20 18.31
CA VAL A 205 16.32 -11.15 18.62
C VAL A 205 17.27 -11.16 17.43
N TRP A 206 18.53 -10.83 17.69
CA TRP A 206 19.55 -10.71 16.65
C TRP A 206 20.72 -11.64 16.84
N VAL A 207 21.19 -12.22 15.73
CA VAL A 207 22.43 -13.00 15.71
C VAL A 207 23.48 -12.20 14.94
N LYS A 208 24.50 -11.72 15.66
CA LYS A 208 25.67 -11.10 15.06
C LYS A 208 26.46 -12.17 14.31
N LYS A 209 26.67 -11.99 13.01
CA LYS A 209 27.58 -12.85 12.24
C LYS A 209 29.04 -12.48 12.62
N PRO A 210 29.93 -13.47 12.87
CA PRO A 210 31.34 -13.21 13.15
C PRO A 210 32.03 -12.48 12.00
#